data_AF-A0A8K0QSR3-F1
#
_entry.id   AF-A0A8K0QSR3-F1
#
_cell.length_a   1.000
_cell.length_b   1.000
_cell.length_c   1.000
_cell.angle_alpha   90.00
_cell.angle_beta   90.00
_cell.angle_gamma   90.00
#
_symmetry.space_group_name_H-M   'P 1'
#
loop_
_entity.id
_entity.type
_entity.pdbx_description
1 polymer ?
#
loop_
_entity_poly.entity_id
_entity_poly.type
_entity_poly.pdbx_seq_one_letter_code
_entity_poly.pdbx_strand_id
1 'polypeptide(L)'
;MSDTSDNAAAVSSLSDHEENCDYHQDPCAGFCTALTWSKKTPCRNRAKILEPGYLPVCKVHNIHKSVRPAGRCQALEDCGQPCNRVAKHHPPYHLCEKHQRGSDTLPCYFMQIPTELRLMVFRYLFPETVLAYAHHVKVAILKVNRLIYQEASSILYGECRFEAMITEMDINLQGKSWDREPFRPKKDDSYAVSDMLCQPGVSRIRKLEISLLMGRMSRPSKIVVSHGITAEEFELYTMRDAVRKLAHAFSGRHSDNEPNGSLNTPRALTSLVVKPTMSLKHSWSPDEAAVALFFVLEPLQVLHKLQHVDIHDPSLDYLYTARQPIFIPKLKNRKIYRKLRKQCLDALTEPDVGSVMLRTWQRAPTEALQNGYRKLEDFAQLVKIQVPSHPWMSGIFQNLDRPLHLARVAYERNDLKMINSIQEAIKLRWVNANRQRQKSLQAMADSINTMFEDDTTIKVENDDDDGLPTPRELYPDAFQFDENEPLKQPYAASQTNMWTELKTEDDAPKSNEDGVTVKTHGMWRLIRKGGKKWYRLTTPAVIREIRADKAAK
;
A
#
# COMPACT_ATOMS: atom_id res chain seq x y z
N MET A 1 -35.80 3.25 13.63
CA MET A 1 -37.10 2.81 14.15
C MET A 1 -36.84 1.94 15.37
N SER A 2 -36.96 2.57 16.53
CA SER A 2 -37.07 2.03 17.88
C SER A 2 -37.45 3.26 18.69
N ASP A 3 -38.71 3.29 19.12
CA ASP A 3 -39.36 4.42 19.77
C ASP A 3 -38.53 4.93 20.96
N THR A 4 -37.87 6.07 20.79
CA THR A 4 -37.44 6.89 21.91
C THR A 4 -38.63 7.74 22.30
N SER A 5 -39.42 7.21 23.22
CA SER A 5 -40.42 7.97 23.96
C SER A 5 -39.81 9.26 24.48
N ASP A 6 -40.42 10.39 24.11
CA ASP A 6 -40.25 11.69 24.75
C ASP A 6 -40.70 11.60 26.22
N ASN A 7 -39.86 11.03 27.07
CA ASN A 7 -39.96 11.24 28.51
C ASN A 7 -39.27 12.57 28.80
N ALA A 8 -40.06 13.64 28.73
CA ALA A 8 -39.79 14.85 29.50
C ALA A 8 -39.81 14.45 30.98
N ALA A 9 -38.66 13.95 31.46
CA ALA A 9 -38.43 13.73 32.87
C ALA A 9 -38.68 15.05 33.58
N ALA A 10 -39.66 15.02 34.48
CA ALA A 10 -39.91 16.08 35.44
C ALA A 10 -38.57 16.51 36.03
N VAL A 11 -38.23 17.79 35.85
CA VAL A 11 -37.11 18.44 36.51
C VAL A 11 -37.44 18.44 38.01
N SER A 12 -37.15 17.35 38.70
CA SER A 12 -37.00 17.40 40.16
C SER A 12 -35.94 18.47 40.42
N SER A 13 -36.22 19.41 41.31
CA SER A 13 -35.27 20.46 41.69
C SER A 13 -33.88 19.84 41.91
N LEU A 14 -32.87 20.37 41.21
CA LEU A 14 -31.48 19.91 41.32
C LEU A 14 -31.00 19.82 42.79
N SER A 15 -31.59 20.61 43.69
CA SER A 15 -31.34 20.58 45.14
C SER A 15 -31.71 19.26 45.80
N ASP A 16 -32.84 18.66 45.44
CA ASP A 16 -33.41 17.53 46.19
C ASP A 16 -32.71 16.21 45.83
N HIS A 17 -32.08 16.16 44.64
CA HIS A 17 -31.23 15.06 44.22
C HIS A 17 -29.85 15.12 44.89
N GLU A 18 -29.23 16.32 44.96
CA GLU A 18 -27.90 16.49 45.55
C GLU A 18 -27.86 16.04 47.02
N GLU A 19 -28.95 16.23 47.77
CA GLU A 19 -29.03 15.84 49.19
C GLU A 19 -29.27 14.33 49.42
N ASN A 20 -29.87 13.63 48.45
CA ASN A 20 -30.29 12.23 48.60
C ASN A 20 -29.49 11.23 47.76
N CYS A 21 -28.46 11.68 47.06
CA CYS A 21 -27.67 10.85 46.15
C CYS A 21 -26.24 10.65 46.68
N ASP A 22 -25.88 9.40 46.96
CA ASP A 22 -24.57 9.03 47.54
C ASP A 22 -23.38 9.48 46.68
N TYR A 23 -23.59 9.66 45.37
CA TYR A 23 -22.55 10.12 44.45
C TYR A 23 -22.15 11.58 44.65
N HIS A 24 -22.99 12.41 45.27
CA HIS A 24 -22.71 13.84 45.50
C HIS A 24 -22.14 14.15 46.88
N GLN A 25 -21.93 13.15 47.74
CA GLN A 25 -21.28 13.36 49.03
C GLN A 25 -19.84 13.84 48.83
N ASP A 26 -19.57 15.09 49.20
CA ASP A 26 -18.24 15.68 49.18
C ASP A 26 -17.62 15.58 50.59
N PRO A 27 -16.62 14.71 50.81
CA PRO A 27 -15.96 14.59 52.11
C PRO A 27 -15.24 15.88 52.54
N CYS A 28 -15.01 16.80 51.60
CA CYS A 28 -14.40 18.11 51.86
C CYS A 28 -15.44 19.21 52.12
N ALA A 29 -16.75 18.92 52.06
CA ALA A 29 -17.79 19.89 52.34
C ALA A 29 -17.63 20.48 53.76
N GLY A 30 -17.51 21.80 53.84
CA GLY A 30 -17.35 22.54 55.10
C GLY A 30 -15.91 22.63 55.65
N PHE A 31 -14.92 22.08 54.96
CA PHE A 31 -13.50 22.22 55.31
C PHE A 31 -12.77 23.29 54.49
N CYS A 32 -11.65 23.76 55.03
CA CYS A 32 -10.80 24.76 54.40
C CYS A 32 -10.01 24.16 53.23
N THR A 33 -10.18 24.71 52.03
CA THR A 33 -9.49 24.24 50.81
C THR A 33 -8.03 24.70 50.69
N ALA A 34 -7.53 25.51 51.63
CA ALA A 34 -6.15 25.97 51.62
C ALA A 34 -5.20 24.88 52.14
N LEU A 35 -3.96 24.89 51.62
CA LEU A 35 -2.88 24.03 52.12
C LEU A 35 -2.14 24.74 53.25
N THR A 36 -1.75 23.98 54.28
CA THR A 36 -0.90 24.52 55.34
C THR A 36 0.49 24.82 54.82
N TRP A 37 1.08 25.93 55.27
CA TRP A 37 2.36 26.41 54.75
C TRP A 37 3.54 25.48 55.05
N SER A 38 3.48 24.75 56.17
CA SER A 38 4.57 23.90 56.67
C SER A 38 4.70 22.55 55.98
N LYS A 39 3.62 21.97 55.45
CA LYS A 39 3.61 20.60 54.91
C LYS A 39 2.86 20.41 53.59
N LYS A 40 2.31 21.49 53.00
CA LYS A 40 1.41 21.41 51.84
C LYS A 40 0.24 20.43 52.05
N THR A 41 -0.17 20.18 53.29
CA THR A 41 -1.28 19.28 53.62
C THR A 41 -2.60 20.05 53.68
N PRO A 42 -3.75 19.43 53.39
CA PRO A 42 -5.06 20.07 53.50
C PRO A 42 -5.33 20.63 54.89
N CYS A 43 -5.87 21.84 54.98
CA CYS A 43 -6.23 22.45 56.25
C CYS A 43 -7.46 21.76 56.86
N ARG A 44 -7.34 21.25 58.09
CA ARG A 44 -8.44 20.58 58.80
C ARG A 44 -9.46 21.53 59.44
N ASN A 45 -9.25 22.84 59.35
CA ASN A 45 -10.15 23.81 59.94
C ASN A 45 -11.46 23.88 59.13
N ARG A 46 -12.58 24.04 59.83
CA ARG A 46 -13.86 24.33 59.17
C ARG A 46 -13.78 25.69 58.48
N ALA A 47 -14.38 25.77 57.30
CA ALA A 47 -14.47 26.99 56.52
C ALA A 47 -15.93 27.33 56.27
N LYS A 48 -16.21 28.63 56.20
CA LYS A 48 -17.47 29.17 55.70
C LYS A 48 -17.18 29.90 54.40
N ILE A 49 -18.09 29.83 53.44
CA ILE A 49 -18.01 30.66 52.24
C ILE A 49 -18.26 32.10 52.70
N LEU A 50 -17.21 32.92 52.72
CA LEU A 50 -17.30 34.32 53.15
C LEU A 50 -17.71 35.25 51.99
N GLU A 51 -17.29 34.91 50.77
CA GLU A 51 -17.62 35.64 49.53
C GLU A 51 -18.10 34.65 48.45
N PRO A 52 -19.27 34.90 47.82
CA PRO A 52 -19.73 34.09 46.68
C PRO A 52 -18.70 34.09 45.53
N GLY A 53 -18.45 32.92 44.92
CA GLY A 53 -17.51 32.78 43.80
C GLY A 53 -16.07 32.41 44.20
N TYR A 54 -15.80 32.20 45.48
CA TYR A 54 -14.48 31.83 46.00
C TYR A 54 -14.48 30.51 46.77
N LEU A 55 -13.31 29.84 46.80
CA LEU A 55 -13.14 28.58 47.52
C LEU A 55 -13.27 28.80 49.04
N PRO A 56 -13.91 27.88 49.79
CA PRO A 56 -14.10 28.03 51.24
C PRO A 56 -12.76 27.96 51.98
N VAL A 57 -12.38 29.05 52.65
CA VAL A 57 -11.17 29.13 53.49
C VAL A 57 -11.53 29.44 54.94
N CYS A 58 -10.75 28.91 55.89
CA CYS A 58 -10.90 29.26 57.30
C CYS A 58 -10.41 30.70 57.55
N LYS A 59 -10.80 31.30 58.68
CA LYS A 59 -10.42 32.68 59.04
C LYS A 59 -8.91 32.92 58.94
N VAL A 60 -8.09 31.96 59.36
CA VAL A 60 -6.62 32.07 59.31
C VAL A 60 -6.11 32.18 57.87
N HIS A 61 -6.60 31.34 56.95
CA HIS A 61 -6.18 31.37 55.55
C HIS A 61 -6.82 32.52 54.75
N ASN A 62 -7.94 33.05 55.21
CA ASN A 62 -8.57 34.24 54.63
C ASN A 62 -7.71 35.51 54.83
N ILE A 63 -7.08 35.66 56.01
CA ILE A 63 -6.21 36.81 56.34
C ILE A 63 -5.04 36.93 55.35
N HIS A 64 -4.51 35.80 54.89
CA HIS A 64 -3.42 35.77 53.91
C HIS A 64 -3.86 35.99 52.46
N LYS A 65 -5.11 36.40 52.22
CA LYS A 65 -5.71 36.62 50.87
C LYS A 65 -5.47 35.46 49.90
N SER A 66 -5.35 34.23 50.42
CA SER A 66 -5.14 33.02 49.61
C SER A 66 -6.43 32.53 48.93
N VAL A 67 -7.38 33.44 48.75
CA VAL A 67 -8.71 33.17 48.24
C VAL A 67 -8.60 32.96 46.74
N ARG A 68 -8.91 31.75 46.28
CA ARG A 68 -8.89 31.40 44.85
C ARG A 68 -10.32 31.40 44.33
N PRO A 69 -10.54 31.84 43.08
CA PRO A 69 -11.86 31.73 42.46
C PRO A 69 -12.29 30.25 42.44
N ALA A 70 -13.55 30.03 42.80
CA ALA A 70 -14.20 28.73 42.78
C ALA A 70 -14.97 28.55 41.47
N GLY A 71 -14.88 27.35 40.92
CA GLY A 71 -15.82 26.82 39.95
C GLY A 71 -16.64 25.69 40.57
N ARG A 72 -17.62 25.17 39.84
CA ARG A 72 -18.30 23.92 40.16
C ARG A 72 -17.84 22.81 39.23
N CYS A 73 -17.69 21.60 39.75
CA CYS A 73 -17.28 20.47 38.96
C CYS A 73 -18.31 20.17 37.87
N GLN A 74 -17.87 20.14 36.62
CA GLN A 74 -18.76 19.95 35.45
C GLN A 74 -18.85 18.50 34.95
N ALA A 75 -18.10 17.55 35.53
CA ALA A 75 -18.21 16.13 35.19
C ALA A 75 -19.55 15.56 35.64
N LEU A 76 -20.10 14.58 34.92
CA LEU A 76 -21.28 13.84 35.38
C LEU A 76 -20.87 12.75 36.37
N GLU A 77 -21.69 12.53 37.39
CA GLU A 77 -21.57 11.38 38.27
C GLU A 77 -22.26 10.16 37.63
N ASP A 78 -22.10 8.96 38.21
CA ASP A 78 -22.70 7.72 37.69
C ASP A 78 -24.24 7.75 37.69
N CYS A 79 -24.85 8.64 38.50
CA CYS A 79 -26.28 8.92 38.49
C CYS A 79 -26.75 9.75 37.27
N GLY A 80 -25.84 10.20 36.40
CA GLY A 80 -26.11 11.00 35.21
C GLY A 80 -26.28 12.51 35.46
N GLN A 81 -26.19 12.97 36.71
CA GLN A 81 -26.28 14.39 37.09
C GLN A 81 -24.88 15.04 37.22
N PRO A 82 -24.75 16.36 37.01
CA PRO A 82 -23.48 17.06 37.16
C PRO A 82 -22.99 17.02 38.61
N CYS A 83 -21.71 16.71 38.80
CA CYS A 83 -21.05 16.55 40.10
C CYS A 83 -21.25 17.77 41.01
N ASN A 84 -21.16 18.99 40.45
CA ASN A 84 -21.38 20.28 41.12
C ASN A 84 -20.52 20.59 42.35
N ARG A 85 -19.64 19.67 42.78
CA ARG A 85 -18.69 19.88 43.88
C ARG A 85 -17.82 21.11 43.65
N VAL A 86 -17.52 21.81 44.73
CA VAL A 86 -16.70 23.02 44.67
C VAL A 86 -15.29 22.65 44.20
N ALA A 87 -14.82 23.32 43.15
CA ALA A 87 -13.56 23.04 42.49
C ALA A 87 -12.76 24.33 42.29
N LYS A 88 -11.45 24.22 42.10
CA LYS A 88 -10.64 25.37 41.70
C LYS A 88 -11.08 25.83 40.31
N HIS A 89 -11.32 27.13 40.15
CA HIS A 89 -11.61 27.70 38.84
C HIS A 89 -10.38 27.55 37.91
N HIS A 90 -10.55 26.75 36.86
CA HIS A 90 -9.57 26.49 35.82
C HIS A 90 -10.30 26.27 34.49
N PRO A 91 -10.40 27.27 33.61
CA PRO A 91 -11.03 27.10 32.29
C PRO A 91 -10.23 26.13 31.40
N PRO A 92 -10.86 25.37 30.48
CA PRO A 92 -12.28 25.39 30.14
C PRO A 92 -13.18 24.53 31.05
N TYR A 93 -12.63 23.59 31.83
CA TYR A 93 -13.39 22.72 32.72
C TYR A 93 -12.91 22.82 34.16
N HIS A 94 -13.85 23.06 35.08
CA HIS A 94 -13.56 23.01 36.51
C HIS A 94 -13.82 21.59 37.00
N LEU A 95 -12.78 20.93 37.50
CA LEU A 95 -12.86 19.56 37.99
C LEU A 95 -12.51 19.51 39.48
N CYS A 96 -13.34 18.82 40.27
CA CYS A 96 -13.02 18.50 41.66
C CYS A 96 -11.86 17.48 41.72
N GLU A 97 -11.31 17.27 42.90
CA GLU A 97 -10.14 16.39 43.07
C GLU A 97 -10.42 14.95 42.62
N LYS A 98 -11.65 14.46 42.81
CA LYS A 98 -12.11 13.15 42.32
C LYS A 98 -11.93 13.05 40.80
N HIS A 99 -12.47 14.01 40.06
CA HIS A 99 -12.51 13.98 38.59
C HIS A 99 -11.22 14.50 37.93
N GLN A 100 -10.36 15.24 38.64
CA GLN A 100 -9.03 15.62 38.13
C GLN A 100 -8.11 14.42 37.88
N ARG A 101 -8.35 13.29 38.56
CA ARG A 101 -7.57 12.05 38.37
C ARG A 101 -7.96 11.28 37.10
N GLY A 102 -9.00 11.75 36.40
CA GLY A 102 -9.57 11.13 35.22
C GLY A 102 -11.10 11.11 35.33
N SER A 103 -11.79 11.55 34.29
CA SER A 103 -13.25 11.48 34.16
C SER A 103 -13.57 11.31 32.68
N ASP A 104 -14.36 10.29 32.37
CA ASP A 104 -14.96 10.00 31.07
C ASP A 104 -16.33 10.66 30.89
N THR A 105 -16.82 11.31 31.95
CA THR A 105 -18.15 11.91 32.07
C THR A 105 -18.18 13.42 31.84
N LEU A 106 -17.08 14.01 31.35
CA LEU A 106 -17.06 15.43 30.99
C LEU A 106 -18.04 15.72 29.84
N PRO A 107 -18.86 16.79 29.94
CA PRO A 107 -19.74 17.18 28.86
C PRO A 107 -18.90 17.55 27.63
N CYS A 108 -19.10 16.83 26.55
CA CYS A 108 -18.47 17.17 25.27
C CYS A 108 -19.28 18.30 24.63
N TYR A 109 -18.93 19.56 24.92
CA TYR A 109 -19.62 20.72 24.34
C TYR A 109 -19.63 20.71 22.82
N PHE A 110 -18.60 20.11 22.20
CA PHE A 110 -18.58 19.89 20.75
C PHE A 110 -19.80 19.10 20.27
N MET A 111 -20.27 18.11 21.04
CA MET A 111 -21.44 17.29 20.71
C MET A 111 -22.77 18.00 20.95
N GLN A 112 -22.78 19.14 21.64
CA GLN A 112 -23.97 19.98 21.82
C GLN A 112 -24.19 20.95 20.64
N ILE A 113 -23.16 21.14 19.82
CA ILE A 113 -23.25 21.94 18.61
C ILE A 113 -24.07 21.18 17.55
N PRO A 114 -24.95 21.85 16.77
CA PRO A 114 -25.61 21.26 15.60
C PRO A 114 -24.65 20.56 14.65
N THR A 115 -25.10 19.45 14.06
CA THR A 115 -24.28 18.61 13.17
C THR A 115 -23.66 19.41 12.03
N GLU A 116 -24.37 20.39 11.46
CA GLU A 116 -23.89 21.23 10.37
C GLU A 116 -22.60 21.97 10.74
N LEU A 117 -22.58 22.57 11.94
CA LEU A 117 -21.41 23.28 12.45
C LEU A 117 -20.29 22.32 12.81
N ARG A 118 -20.59 21.12 13.34
CA ARG A 118 -19.57 20.08 13.55
C ARG A 118 -18.90 19.67 12.24
N LEU A 119 -19.69 19.46 11.18
CA LEU A 119 -19.18 19.15 9.84
C LEU A 119 -18.34 20.30 9.29
N MET A 120 -18.73 21.56 9.50
CA MET A 120 -17.89 22.73 9.15
C MET A 120 -16.56 22.73 9.91
N VAL A 121 -16.55 22.41 11.20
CA VAL A 121 -15.32 22.26 11.98
C VAL A 121 -14.45 21.15 11.40
N PHE A 122 -15.00 19.99 11.05
CA PHE A 122 -14.22 18.92 10.42
C PHE A 122 -13.65 19.31 9.06
N ARG A 123 -14.40 20.06 8.24
CA ARG A 123 -13.87 20.61 6.96
C ARG A 123 -12.72 21.57 7.17
N TYR A 124 -12.76 22.37 8.24
CA TYR A 124 -11.66 23.25 8.62
C TYR A 124 -10.44 22.48 9.16
N LEU A 125 -10.66 21.39 9.89
CA LEU A 125 -9.61 20.59 10.51
C LEU A 125 -8.88 19.67 9.51
N PHE A 126 -9.61 19.10 8.55
CA PHE A 126 -9.02 18.20 7.55
C PHE A 126 -8.44 18.98 6.36
N PRO A 127 -7.36 18.48 5.75
CA PRO A 127 -6.82 19.11 4.56
C PRO A 127 -7.76 18.89 3.36
N GLU A 128 -7.76 19.81 2.41
CA GLU A 128 -8.46 19.61 1.13
C GLU A 128 -7.91 18.40 0.37
N THR A 129 -6.59 18.19 0.45
CA THR A 129 -5.88 17.08 -0.18
C THR A 129 -4.99 16.38 0.85
N VAL A 130 -5.20 15.08 1.01
CA VAL A 130 -4.32 14.17 1.73
C VAL A 130 -3.21 13.71 0.79
N LEU A 131 -1.99 14.20 1.03
CA LEU A 131 -0.83 13.89 0.19
C LEU A 131 -0.41 12.42 0.33
N ALA A 132 0.16 11.87 -0.74
CA ALA A 132 0.60 10.47 -0.79
C ALA A 132 1.60 10.10 0.33
N TYR A 133 2.52 11.01 0.63
CA TYR A 133 3.59 10.84 1.64
C TYR A 133 3.23 11.37 3.03
N ALA A 134 2.05 11.96 3.21
CA ALA A 134 1.71 12.57 4.49
C ALA A 134 1.46 11.50 5.56
N HIS A 135 2.38 11.38 6.51
CA HIS A 135 2.19 10.59 7.73
C HIS A 135 1.31 11.30 8.78
N HIS A 136 0.91 12.55 8.53
CA HIS A 136 0.44 13.49 9.55
C HIS A 136 -1.04 13.88 9.47
N VAL A 137 -1.89 13.16 8.70
CA VAL A 137 -3.33 13.38 8.87
C VAL A 137 -3.67 12.98 10.31
N LYS A 138 -3.94 13.96 11.16
CA LYS A 138 -4.23 13.76 12.58
C LYS A 138 -5.62 13.15 12.72
N VAL A 139 -5.71 11.85 12.49
CA VAL A 139 -6.94 11.05 12.60
C VAL A 139 -7.26 10.65 14.05
N ALA A 140 -6.57 11.21 15.05
CA ALA A 140 -6.84 10.94 16.46
C ALA A 140 -8.30 11.24 16.82
N ILE A 141 -8.90 12.27 16.20
CA ILE A 141 -10.30 12.63 16.39
C ILE A 141 -11.27 11.50 16.02
N LEU A 142 -10.89 10.62 15.07
CA LEU A 142 -11.68 9.46 14.67
C LEU A 142 -11.80 8.41 15.77
N LYS A 143 -10.95 8.45 16.80
CA LYS A 143 -10.96 7.45 17.89
C LYS A 143 -11.76 7.89 19.12
N VAL A 144 -12.29 9.11 19.13
CA VAL A 144 -12.88 9.72 20.34
C VAL A 144 -14.28 9.17 20.63
N ASN A 145 -15.15 9.15 19.62
CA ASN A 145 -16.56 8.75 19.78
C ASN A 145 -17.12 8.24 18.45
N ARG A 146 -18.09 7.33 18.48
CA ARG A 146 -18.72 6.76 17.27
C ARG A 146 -19.37 7.80 16.37
N LEU A 147 -20.08 8.78 16.92
CA LEU A 147 -20.73 9.84 16.15
C LEU A 147 -19.69 10.78 15.55
N ILE A 148 -18.70 11.21 16.34
CA ILE A 148 -17.54 11.98 15.84
C ILE A 148 -16.85 11.23 14.71
N TYR A 149 -16.63 9.92 14.88
CA TYR A 149 -16.06 9.08 13.84
C TYR A 149 -16.90 9.09 12.56
N GLN A 150 -18.21 8.88 12.65
CA GLN A 150 -19.09 8.86 11.48
C GLN A 150 -19.07 10.20 10.74
N GLU A 151 -19.23 11.31 11.45
CA GLU A 151 -19.24 12.65 10.87
C GLU A 151 -17.86 13.02 10.29
N ALA A 152 -16.79 12.88 11.07
CA ALA A 152 -15.44 13.21 10.64
C ALA A 152 -14.96 12.31 9.50
N SER A 153 -15.28 11.01 9.54
CA SER A 153 -14.94 10.09 8.44
C SER A 153 -15.72 10.40 7.17
N SER A 154 -16.97 10.88 7.29
CA SER A 154 -17.75 11.30 6.13
C SER A 154 -17.10 12.48 5.41
N ILE A 155 -16.55 13.46 6.15
CA ILE A 155 -15.79 14.57 5.58
C ILE A 155 -14.44 14.08 5.04
N LEU A 156 -13.64 13.40 5.86
CA LEU A 156 -12.29 12.98 5.49
C LEU A 156 -12.28 12.08 4.25
N TYR A 157 -13.13 11.06 4.19
CA TYR A 157 -13.13 10.11 3.08
C TYR A 157 -14.09 10.49 1.96
N GLY A 158 -15.15 11.24 2.27
CA GLY A 158 -16.17 11.66 1.31
C GLY A 158 -15.84 12.95 0.55
N GLU A 159 -15.23 13.93 1.22
CA GLU A 159 -15.01 15.26 0.66
C GLU A 159 -13.55 15.54 0.30
N CYS A 160 -12.58 15.11 1.12
CA CYS A 160 -11.17 15.34 0.84
C CYS A 160 -10.68 14.52 -0.36
N ARG A 161 -9.68 15.05 -1.07
CA ARG A 161 -8.97 14.33 -2.14
C ARG A 161 -7.82 13.54 -1.55
N PHE A 162 -7.62 12.32 -2.01
CA PHE A 162 -6.46 11.51 -1.65
C PHE A 162 -5.51 11.42 -2.83
N GLU A 163 -4.27 11.83 -2.63
CA GLU A 163 -3.22 11.64 -3.62
C GLU A 163 -2.61 10.24 -3.47
N ALA A 164 -2.50 9.54 -4.59
CA ALA A 164 -1.68 8.36 -4.75
C ALA A 164 -0.54 8.69 -5.71
N MET A 165 0.71 8.44 -5.31
CA MET A 165 1.84 8.56 -6.22
C MET A 165 2.25 7.17 -6.69
N ILE A 166 2.41 7.00 -8.00
CA ILE A 166 2.81 5.75 -8.62
C ILE A 166 4.10 5.96 -9.42
N THR A 167 5.08 5.14 -9.12
CA THR A 167 6.29 4.97 -9.92
C THR A 167 6.38 3.53 -10.45
N GLU A 168 7.43 3.21 -11.20
CA GLU A 168 7.69 1.83 -11.62
C GLU A 168 8.04 0.92 -10.43
N MET A 169 8.57 1.50 -9.34
CA MET A 169 9.06 0.77 -8.18
C MET A 169 8.09 0.77 -7.01
N ASP A 170 7.22 1.78 -6.88
CA ASP A 170 6.40 1.95 -5.69
C ASP A 170 5.01 2.53 -5.95
N ILE A 171 4.14 2.34 -4.95
CA ILE A 171 2.83 2.98 -4.84
C ILE A 171 2.76 3.60 -3.45
N ASN A 172 2.61 4.92 -3.40
CA ASN A 172 2.49 5.68 -2.16
C ASN A 172 1.06 6.21 -1.99
N LEU A 173 0.44 5.93 -0.83
CA LEU A 173 -0.92 6.38 -0.50
C LEU A 173 -1.06 6.48 1.03
N GLN A 174 -1.55 7.62 1.54
CA GLN A 174 -1.80 7.85 2.98
C GLN A 174 -0.58 7.60 3.88
N GLY A 175 0.62 7.97 3.42
CA GLY A 175 1.87 7.73 4.16
C GLY A 175 2.24 6.25 4.27
N LYS A 176 1.63 5.39 3.46
CA LYS A 176 2.02 3.99 3.26
C LYS A 176 2.65 3.84 1.88
N SER A 177 3.72 3.05 1.80
CA SER A 177 4.32 2.64 0.54
C SER A 177 4.17 1.13 0.36
N TRP A 178 3.76 0.74 -0.84
CA TRP A 178 4.06 -0.57 -1.39
C TRP A 178 5.31 -0.44 -2.27
N ASP A 179 6.36 -1.16 -1.92
CA ASP A 179 7.60 -1.20 -2.70
C ASP A 179 7.68 -2.55 -3.43
N ARG A 180 7.92 -2.50 -4.74
CA ARG A 180 8.13 -3.69 -5.57
C ARG A 180 9.38 -4.44 -5.14
N GLU A 181 10.43 -3.71 -4.78
CA GLU A 181 11.71 -4.25 -4.31
C GLU A 181 11.99 -3.76 -2.88
N PRO A 182 11.39 -4.40 -1.85
CA PRO A 182 11.56 -3.99 -0.47
C PRO A 182 13.01 -4.21 -0.01
N PHE A 183 13.62 -3.18 0.59
CA PHE A 183 14.99 -3.27 1.14
C PHE A 183 15.07 -3.92 2.52
N ARG A 184 13.95 -4.11 3.20
CA ARG A 184 13.91 -4.63 4.57
C ARG A 184 12.83 -5.70 4.74
N PRO A 185 13.11 -6.78 5.51
CA PRO A 185 12.09 -7.73 5.91
C PRO A 185 11.02 -7.03 6.75
N LYS A 186 9.74 -7.38 6.53
CA LYS A 186 8.62 -6.95 7.37
C LYS A 186 8.32 -8.03 8.41
N LYS A 187 7.76 -7.63 9.55
CA LYS A 187 7.41 -8.57 10.63
C LYS A 187 6.37 -9.62 10.21
N ASP A 188 5.46 -9.24 9.31
CA ASP A 188 4.33 -10.08 8.90
C ASP A 188 4.59 -10.84 7.59
N ASP A 189 5.80 -10.72 7.01
CA ASP A 189 6.28 -11.33 5.75
C ASP A 189 5.42 -11.15 4.49
N SER A 190 4.24 -10.51 4.58
CA SER A 190 3.40 -10.20 3.43
C SER A 190 3.82 -8.89 2.79
N TYR A 191 3.96 -8.93 1.47
CA TYR A 191 4.25 -7.79 0.60
C TYR A 191 3.11 -7.52 -0.39
N ALA A 192 1.95 -8.14 -0.15
CA ALA A 192 0.76 -7.88 -0.94
C ALA A 192 0.34 -6.42 -0.82
N VAL A 193 -0.06 -5.81 -1.94
CA VAL A 193 -0.52 -4.40 -1.97
C VAL A 193 -1.66 -4.15 -0.98
N SER A 194 -2.51 -5.17 -0.76
CA SER A 194 -3.59 -5.10 0.22
C SER A 194 -3.10 -4.75 1.62
N ASP A 195 -2.03 -5.39 2.02
CA ASP A 195 -1.53 -5.36 3.38
C ASP A 195 -0.67 -4.11 3.58
N MET A 196 -0.01 -3.64 2.51
CA MET A 196 0.83 -2.45 2.53
C MET A 196 0.01 -1.14 2.51
N LEU A 197 -1.05 -1.06 1.71
CA LEU A 197 -1.81 0.20 1.49
C LEU A 197 -3.05 0.37 2.39
N CYS A 198 -3.26 -0.50 3.39
CA CYS A 198 -4.42 -0.44 4.31
C CYS A 198 -5.79 -0.51 3.58
N GLN A 199 -6.22 -1.71 3.19
CA GLN A 199 -7.50 -1.92 2.48
C GLN A 199 -8.72 -1.24 3.12
N PRO A 200 -8.93 -1.26 4.45
CA PRO A 200 -10.08 -0.58 5.05
C PRO A 200 -10.09 0.93 4.79
N GLY A 201 -8.93 1.58 4.74
CA GLY A 201 -8.81 3.00 4.40
C GLY A 201 -9.08 3.25 2.91
N VAL A 202 -8.47 2.46 2.04
CA VAL A 202 -8.65 2.55 0.57
C VAL A 202 -10.11 2.40 0.17
N SER A 203 -10.82 1.44 0.76
CA SER A 203 -12.24 1.17 0.48
C SER A 203 -13.21 2.30 0.87
N ARG A 204 -12.74 3.37 1.52
CA ARG A 204 -13.58 4.50 1.94
C ARG A 204 -13.37 5.74 1.08
N ILE A 205 -12.21 5.85 0.45
CA ILE A 205 -11.83 7.02 -0.35
C ILE A 205 -12.83 7.21 -1.50
N ARG A 206 -13.49 8.36 -1.52
CA ARG A 206 -14.43 8.75 -2.58
C ARG A 206 -13.75 9.52 -3.71
N LYS A 207 -12.71 10.30 -3.42
CA LYS A 207 -11.99 11.13 -4.39
C LYS A 207 -10.51 10.80 -4.42
N LEU A 208 -10.05 10.21 -5.53
CA LEU A 208 -8.65 9.82 -5.73
C LEU A 208 -8.01 10.72 -6.79
N GLU A 209 -6.79 11.16 -6.51
CA GLU A 209 -5.90 11.83 -7.44
C GLU A 209 -4.64 10.98 -7.62
N ILE A 210 -4.32 10.56 -8.85
CA ILE A 210 -3.17 9.72 -9.15
C ILE A 210 -2.08 10.57 -9.79
N SER A 211 -0.97 10.76 -9.10
CA SER A 211 0.27 11.32 -9.62
C SER A 211 1.10 10.19 -10.23
N LEU A 212 1.13 10.10 -11.56
CA LEU A 212 1.79 9.01 -12.29
C LEU A 212 3.13 9.49 -12.87
N LEU A 213 4.24 8.86 -12.51
CA LEU A 213 5.57 9.30 -12.91
C LEU A 213 6.25 8.31 -13.85
N MET A 214 6.23 8.58 -15.16
CA MET A 214 6.69 7.67 -16.21
C MET A 214 8.01 8.12 -16.83
N GLY A 215 8.77 7.17 -17.37
CA GLY A 215 10.02 7.42 -18.10
C GLY A 215 11.22 7.68 -17.19
N ARG A 216 11.10 7.46 -15.86
CA ARG A 216 12.11 7.87 -14.87
C ARG A 216 13.18 6.83 -14.64
N MET A 217 12.96 5.58 -15.01
CA MET A 217 13.83 4.46 -14.65
C MET A 217 15.30 4.78 -14.96
N SER A 218 16.13 4.81 -13.91
CA SER A 218 17.50 5.34 -13.98
C SER A 218 18.38 4.48 -14.88
N ARG A 219 18.28 3.15 -14.78
CA ARG A 219 18.89 2.14 -15.65
C ARG A 219 18.16 0.82 -15.41
N PRO A 220 17.51 0.19 -16.40
CA PRO A 220 17.23 -1.24 -16.28
C PRO A 220 18.58 -1.97 -16.19
N SER A 221 18.60 -3.15 -15.58
CA SER A 221 19.80 -3.99 -15.65
C SER A 221 20.16 -4.17 -17.13
N LYS A 222 21.44 -3.95 -17.50
CA LYS A 222 21.92 -4.02 -18.91
C LYS A 222 21.54 -5.35 -19.58
N ILE A 223 21.24 -6.38 -18.79
CA ILE A 223 20.97 -7.75 -19.18
C ILE A 223 19.50 -7.97 -19.56
N VAL A 224 18.55 -7.19 -19.03
CA VAL A 224 17.16 -7.22 -19.53
C VAL A 224 17.12 -6.79 -21.00
N VAL A 225 17.99 -5.85 -21.39
CA VAL A 225 18.00 -5.25 -22.73
C VAL A 225 18.54 -6.18 -23.82
N SER A 226 19.29 -7.25 -23.48
CA SER A 226 20.04 -8.04 -24.46
C SER A 226 19.26 -9.17 -25.15
N HIS A 227 17.98 -9.40 -24.83
CA HIS A 227 17.23 -10.57 -25.32
C HIS A 227 15.82 -10.24 -25.82
N GLY A 228 15.68 -9.14 -26.54
CA GLY A 228 14.43 -8.74 -27.19
C GLY A 228 13.45 -7.97 -26.29
N ILE A 229 13.75 -7.80 -24.99
CA ILE A 229 13.01 -6.91 -24.10
C ILE A 229 13.69 -5.55 -24.10
N THR A 230 13.00 -4.50 -24.51
CA THR A 230 13.58 -3.16 -24.44
C THR A 230 13.47 -2.57 -23.03
N ALA A 231 14.38 -1.66 -22.67
CA ALA A 231 14.31 -0.87 -21.43
C ALA A 231 12.94 -0.18 -21.24
N GLU A 232 12.45 0.39 -22.34
CA GLU A 232 11.14 1.03 -22.45
C GLU A 232 10.01 0.05 -22.16
N GLU A 233 10.00 -1.11 -22.82
CA GLU A 233 8.96 -2.12 -22.64
C GLU A 233 8.95 -2.65 -21.20
N PHE A 234 10.12 -2.92 -20.64
CA PHE A 234 10.25 -3.31 -19.24
C PHE A 234 9.59 -2.30 -18.30
N GLU A 235 9.90 -1.01 -18.47
CA GLU A 235 9.34 0.06 -17.64
C GLU A 235 7.82 0.16 -17.79
N LEU A 236 7.31 0.14 -19.03
CA LEU A 236 5.88 0.29 -19.28
C LEU A 236 5.06 -0.83 -18.66
N TYR A 237 5.48 -2.10 -18.82
CA TYR A 237 4.77 -3.22 -18.20
C TYR A 237 4.86 -3.18 -16.66
N THR A 238 5.99 -2.73 -16.12
CA THR A 238 6.17 -2.59 -14.67
C THR A 238 5.28 -1.50 -14.08
N MET A 239 5.20 -0.35 -14.75
CA MET A 239 4.31 0.75 -14.38
C MET A 239 2.83 0.36 -14.51
N ARG A 240 2.46 -0.28 -15.62
CA ARG A 240 1.10 -0.78 -15.87
C ARG A 240 0.66 -1.77 -14.78
N ASP A 241 1.56 -2.65 -14.34
CA ASP A 241 1.30 -3.56 -13.22
C ASP A 241 1.07 -2.82 -11.90
N ALA A 242 1.85 -1.77 -11.60
CA ALA A 242 1.63 -0.93 -10.42
C ALA A 242 0.25 -0.22 -10.45
N VAL A 243 -0.11 0.37 -11.60
CA VAL A 243 -1.43 0.96 -11.81
C VAL A 243 -2.55 -0.06 -11.65
N ARG A 244 -2.40 -1.27 -12.20
CA ARG A 244 -3.35 -2.38 -12.02
C ARG A 244 -3.54 -2.72 -10.55
N LYS A 245 -2.44 -2.84 -9.79
CA LYS A 245 -2.50 -3.18 -8.37
C LYS A 245 -3.24 -2.13 -7.55
N LEU A 246 -2.97 -0.85 -7.80
CA LEU A 246 -3.74 0.23 -7.18
C LEU A 246 -5.22 0.14 -7.59
N ALA A 247 -5.52 -0.03 -8.88
CA ALA A 247 -6.89 -0.13 -9.36
C ALA A 247 -7.66 -1.31 -8.72
N HIS A 248 -7.01 -2.46 -8.54
CA HIS A 248 -7.60 -3.60 -7.84
C HIS A 248 -7.84 -3.32 -6.34
N ALA A 249 -6.96 -2.59 -5.67
CA ALA A 249 -7.17 -2.18 -4.28
C ALA A 249 -8.45 -1.32 -4.11
N PHE A 250 -8.80 -0.52 -5.11
CA PHE A 250 -10.03 0.30 -5.12
C PHE A 250 -11.27 -0.41 -5.68
N SER A 251 -11.09 -1.47 -6.45
CA SER A 251 -12.20 -2.20 -7.06
C SER A 251 -13.00 -3.02 -6.04
N GLY A 252 -12.41 -3.29 -4.87
CA GLY A 252 -12.97 -4.16 -3.84
C GLY A 252 -13.01 -5.62 -4.29
N ARG A 253 -12.63 -6.54 -3.40
CA ARG A 253 -13.08 -7.93 -3.56
C ARG A 253 -14.57 -7.92 -3.27
N HIS A 254 -15.40 -7.92 -4.30
CA HIS A 254 -16.66 -8.64 -4.18
C HIS A 254 -16.23 -10.06 -3.80
N SER A 255 -16.38 -10.41 -2.53
CA SER A 255 -16.24 -11.78 -2.12
C SER A 255 -17.35 -12.51 -2.84
N ASP A 256 -17.01 -13.20 -3.93
CA ASP A 256 -17.95 -14.02 -4.71
C ASP A 256 -18.63 -15.11 -3.84
N ASN A 257 -18.19 -15.26 -2.58
CA ASN A 257 -18.73 -16.14 -1.56
C ASN A 257 -19.78 -15.50 -0.63
N GLU A 258 -20.22 -14.24 -0.80
CA GLU A 258 -21.46 -13.79 -0.12
C GLU A 258 -22.67 -14.22 -0.98
N PRO A 259 -23.39 -15.30 -0.63
CA PRO A 259 -24.35 -15.95 -1.53
C PRO A 259 -25.65 -15.16 -1.72
N ASN A 260 -25.82 -14.02 -1.03
CA ASN A 260 -27.03 -13.20 -1.10
C ASN A 260 -26.64 -11.75 -1.39
N GLY A 261 -26.49 -11.47 -2.68
CA GLY A 261 -26.11 -10.18 -3.24
C GLY A 261 -26.96 -9.02 -2.75
N SER A 262 -26.41 -8.28 -1.78
CA SER A 262 -26.72 -6.86 -1.66
C SER A 262 -26.07 -6.14 -2.85
N LEU A 263 -26.79 -6.12 -3.97
CA LEU A 263 -26.44 -5.42 -5.23
C LEU A 263 -26.20 -3.90 -5.07
N ASN A 264 -26.26 -3.38 -3.84
CA ASN A 264 -26.33 -1.97 -3.53
C ASN A 264 -25.21 -1.47 -2.62
N THR A 265 -24.14 -2.22 -2.32
CA THR A 265 -22.99 -1.59 -1.67
C THR A 265 -22.36 -0.58 -2.64
N PRO A 266 -22.53 0.74 -2.42
CA PRO A 266 -22.12 1.73 -3.39
C PRO A 266 -20.60 1.72 -3.46
N ARG A 267 -20.05 1.58 -4.69
CA ARG A 267 -18.61 1.70 -4.94
C ARG A 267 -18.07 2.93 -4.22
N ALA A 268 -16.98 2.73 -3.50
CA ALA A 268 -16.32 3.78 -2.75
C ALA A 268 -15.98 4.94 -3.68
N LEU A 269 -15.16 4.68 -4.69
CA LEU A 269 -14.64 5.74 -5.54
C LEU A 269 -15.72 6.35 -6.44
N THR A 270 -15.91 7.68 -6.33
CA THR A 270 -16.83 8.46 -7.18
C THR A 270 -16.09 9.43 -8.09
N SER A 271 -14.88 9.85 -7.70
CA SER A 271 -14.05 10.80 -8.45
C SER A 271 -12.63 10.27 -8.64
N LEU A 272 -12.12 10.37 -9.86
CA LEU A 272 -10.74 10.02 -10.23
C LEU A 272 -10.11 11.14 -11.06
N VAL A 273 -8.99 11.67 -10.59
CA VAL A 273 -8.15 12.60 -11.34
C VAL A 273 -6.81 11.94 -11.60
N VAL A 274 -6.30 11.98 -12.82
CA VAL A 274 -4.98 11.44 -13.16
C VAL A 274 -4.07 12.57 -13.62
N LYS A 275 -2.90 12.71 -12.99
CA LYS A 275 -1.85 13.69 -13.28
C LYS A 275 -0.60 12.98 -13.78
N PRO A 276 -0.48 12.73 -15.09
CA PRO A 276 0.70 12.10 -15.64
C PRO A 276 1.88 13.07 -15.69
N THR A 277 3.05 12.56 -15.35
CA THR A 277 4.35 13.21 -15.48
C THR A 277 5.24 12.30 -16.32
N MET A 278 5.80 12.82 -17.39
CA MET A 278 6.60 12.05 -18.33
C MET A 278 8.05 12.53 -18.34
N SER A 279 8.98 11.58 -18.35
CA SER A 279 10.39 11.81 -18.63
C SER A 279 10.68 11.42 -20.08
N LEU A 280 11.47 12.23 -20.78
CA LEU A 280 11.80 12.05 -22.20
C LEU A 280 13.04 11.17 -22.42
N LYS A 281 13.45 10.36 -21.44
CA LYS A 281 14.63 9.47 -21.54
C LYS A 281 14.58 8.55 -22.77
N HIS A 282 13.41 8.03 -23.12
CA HIS A 282 13.21 7.13 -24.27
C HIS A 282 13.09 7.85 -25.62
N SER A 283 13.20 9.18 -25.65
CA SER A 283 13.08 9.99 -26.87
C SER A 283 11.79 9.74 -27.66
N TRP A 284 10.68 9.49 -26.96
CA TRP A 284 9.37 9.27 -27.57
C TRP A 284 8.98 10.43 -28.48
N SER A 285 8.54 10.10 -29.68
CA SER A 285 7.68 10.95 -30.48
C SER A 285 6.34 11.18 -29.77
N PRO A 286 5.61 12.25 -30.12
CA PRO A 286 4.31 12.51 -29.50
C PRO A 286 3.31 11.34 -29.64
N ASP A 287 3.31 10.60 -30.76
CA ASP A 287 2.39 9.47 -30.93
C ASP A 287 2.78 8.28 -30.04
N GLU A 288 4.09 8.02 -29.87
CA GLU A 288 4.60 6.99 -28.93
C GLU A 288 4.29 7.36 -27.48
N ALA A 289 4.48 8.62 -27.09
CA ALA A 289 4.19 9.09 -25.74
C ALA A 289 2.69 8.97 -25.41
N ALA A 290 1.80 9.29 -26.35
CA ALA A 290 0.36 9.07 -26.17
C ALA A 290 0.06 7.58 -25.92
N VAL A 291 0.61 6.70 -26.76
CA VAL A 291 0.41 5.25 -26.64
C VAL A 291 0.99 4.71 -25.33
N ALA A 292 2.19 5.13 -24.93
CA ALA A 292 2.80 4.77 -23.65
C ALA A 292 1.90 5.15 -22.46
N LEU A 293 1.41 6.40 -22.43
CA LEU A 293 0.52 6.88 -21.37
C LEU A 293 -0.74 6.03 -21.26
N PHE A 294 -1.47 5.85 -22.36
CA PHE A 294 -2.74 5.12 -22.32
C PHE A 294 -2.55 3.61 -22.19
N PHE A 295 -1.39 3.06 -22.56
CA PHE A 295 -1.01 1.69 -22.21
C PHE A 295 -0.93 1.49 -20.69
N VAL A 296 -0.33 2.45 -19.98
CA VAL A 296 -0.19 2.38 -18.52
C VAL A 296 -1.51 2.67 -17.80
N LEU A 297 -2.34 3.59 -18.32
CA LEU A 297 -3.61 3.97 -17.68
C LEU A 297 -4.75 2.96 -17.89
N GLU A 298 -4.68 2.12 -18.91
CA GLU A 298 -5.77 1.21 -19.26
C GLU A 298 -6.25 0.31 -18.10
N PRO A 299 -5.42 -0.19 -17.16
CA PRO A 299 -5.92 -0.98 -16.03
C PRO A 299 -6.88 -0.21 -15.10
N LEU A 300 -6.90 1.13 -15.12
CA LEU A 300 -7.85 1.92 -14.34
C LEU A 300 -9.30 1.71 -14.79
N GLN A 301 -9.53 1.18 -15.99
CA GLN A 301 -10.88 0.92 -16.51
C GLN A 301 -11.69 -0.06 -15.65
N VAL A 302 -11.04 -0.86 -14.79
CA VAL A 302 -11.72 -1.70 -13.79
C VAL A 302 -12.57 -0.89 -12.81
N LEU A 303 -12.22 0.39 -12.56
CA LEU A 303 -12.88 1.29 -11.62
C LEU A 303 -14.22 1.86 -12.10
N HIS A 304 -14.57 1.68 -13.38
CA HIS A 304 -15.76 2.17 -14.11
C HIS A 304 -17.02 2.59 -13.31
N LYS A 305 -17.88 3.42 -13.92
CA LYS A 305 -19.05 4.07 -13.27
C LYS A 305 -18.63 5.17 -12.29
N LEU A 306 -17.55 5.87 -12.61
CA LEU A 306 -17.11 7.04 -11.86
C LEU A 306 -17.94 8.25 -12.29
N GLN A 307 -18.37 9.05 -11.32
CA GLN A 307 -19.17 10.25 -11.58
C GLN A 307 -18.32 11.37 -12.17
N HIS A 308 -17.08 11.50 -11.67
CA HIS A 308 -16.15 12.54 -12.08
C HIS A 308 -14.83 11.90 -12.47
N VAL A 309 -14.44 12.07 -13.72
CA VAL A 309 -13.16 11.55 -14.22
C VAL A 309 -12.47 12.66 -14.98
N ASP A 310 -11.22 12.93 -14.61
CA ASP A 310 -10.36 13.79 -15.40
C ASP A 310 -8.97 13.18 -15.56
N ILE A 311 -8.43 13.35 -16.76
CA ILE A 311 -7.05 12.98 -17.10
C ILE A 311 -6.40 14.29 -17.51
N HIS A 312 -5.62 14.87 -16.60
CA HIS A 312 -4.86 16.08 -16.86
C HIS A 312 -3.88 15.84 -18.00
N ASP A 313 -3.54 16.94 -18.67
CA ASP A 313 -2.47 16.87 -19.65
C ASP A 313 -1.14 16.52 -18.98
N PRO A 314 -0.30 15.70 -19.65
CA PRO A 314 0.97 15.30 -19.09
C PRO A 314 1.86 16.50 -18.85
N SER A 315 2.46 16.52 -17.66
CA SER A 315 3.59 17.39 -17.35
C SER A 315 4.90 16.69 -17.72
N LEU A 316 5.98 17.46 -17.81
CA LEU A 316 7.32 16.91 -18.04
C LEU A 316 8.13 17.00 -16.77
N ASP A 317 8.89 15.94 -16.51
CA ASP A 317 9.78 15.87 -15.36
C ASP A 317 10.82 17.02 -15.41
N TYR A 318 11.06 17.64 -14.25
CA TYR A 318 11.88 18.84 -14.09
C TYR A 318 13.35 18.62 -14.43
N LEU A 319 13.79 17.37 -14.55
CA LEU A 319 15.16 17.06 -14.97
C LEU A 319 15.41 17.31 -16.47
N TYR A 320 14.38 17.64 -17.28
CA TYR A 320 14.49 17.79 -18.73
C TYR A 320 13.81 19.06 -19.29
N THR A 321 13.95 20.20 -18.59
CA THR A 321 13.24 21.47 -18.87
C THR A 321 13.43 22.04 -20.28
N ALA A 322 14.57 21.84 -20.94
CA ALA A 322 14.88 22.51 -22.21
C ALA A 322 13.95 22.15 -23.39
N ARG A 323 13.27 20.98 -23.36
CA ARG A 323 12.37 20.55 -24.46
C ARG A 323 10.87 20.75 -24.15
N GLN A 324 10.55 21.29 -22.97
CA GLN A 324 9.18 21.30 -22.47
C GLN A 324 8.15 22.09 -23.29
N PRO A 325 8.41 23.34 -23.72
CA PRO A 325 7.34 24.19 -24.25
C PRO A 325 6.77 23.70 -25.58
N ILE A 326 7.50 22.83 -26.30
CA ILE A 326 7.10 22.37 -27.64
C ILE A 326 6.47 20.98 -27.61
N PHE A 327 6.94 20.08 -26.74
CA PHE A 327 6.55 18.67 -26.79
C PHE A 327 5.09 18.44 -26.36
N ILE A 328 4.68 19.01 -25.24
CA ILE A 328 3.34 18.81 -24.68
C ILE A 328 2.24 19.38 -25.60
N PRO A 329 2.35 20.60 -26.14
CA PRO A 329 1.38 21.08 -27.14
C PRO A 329 1.31 20.19 -28.38
N LYS A 330 2.47 19.71 -28.88
CA LYS A 330 2.50 18.77 -30.01
C LYS A 330 1.75 17.47 -29.70
N LEU A 331 1.95 16.91 -28.51
CA LEU A 331 1.25 15.72 -28.02
C LEU A 331 -0.26 15.93 -27.96
N LYS A 332 -0.73 17.00 -27.32
CA LYS A 332 -2.18 17.32 -27.21
C LYS A 332 -2.84 17.44 -28.58
N ASN A 333 -2.15 18.04 -29.54
CA ASN A 333 -2.67 18.25 -30.88
C ASN A 333 -2.77 16.97 -31.72
N ARG A 334 -2.07 15.90 -31.34
CA ARG A 334 -2.15 14.61 -32.06
C ARG A 334 -3.55 14.02 -31.99
N LYS A 335 -4.02 13.53 -33.15
CA LYS A 335 -5.31 12.82 -33.26
C LYS A 335 -5.35 11.57 -32.38
N ILE A 336 -4.23 10.85 -32.27
CA ILE A 336 -4.15 9.63 -31.46
C ILE A 336 -4.32 9.92 -29.96
N TYR A 337 -3.70 10.99 -29.44
CA TYR A 337 -3.85 11.39 -28.03
C TYR A 337 -5.30 11.72 -27.70
N ARG A 338 -5.95 12.59 -28.50
CA ARG A 338 -7.36 12.96 -28.29
C ARG A 338 -8.29 11.74 -28.36
N LYS A 339 -8.05 10.82 -29.31
CA LYS A 339 -8.82 9.59 -29.45
C LYS A 339 -8.67 8.69 -28.23
N LEU A 340 -7.44 8.40 -27.80
CA LEU A 340 -7.18 7.52 -26.65
C LEU A 340 -7.65 8.14 -25.34
N ARG A 341 -7.49 9.47 -25.15
CA ARG A 341 -8.02 10.20 -23.99
C ARG A 341 -9.52 10.06 -23.90
N LYS A 342 -10.24 10.31 -24.99
CA LYS A 342 -11.70 10.15 -25.04
C LYS A 342 -12.10 8.72 -24.71
N GLN A 343 -11.49 7.73 -25.36
CA GLN A 343 -11.78 6.31 -25.10
C GLN A 343 -11.56 5.91 -23.63
N CYS A 344 -10.50 6.44 -23.00
CA CYS A 344 -10.20 6.18 -21.60
C CYS A 344 -11.25 6.82 -20.67
N LEU A 345 -11.61 8.10 -20.92
CA LEU A 345 -12.64 8.81 -20.16
C LEU A 345 -14.00 8.10 -20.28
N ASP A 346 -14.43 7.78 -21.50
CA ASP A 346 -15.68 7.09 -21.78
C ASP A 346 -15.71 5.74 -21.03
N ALA A 347 -14.61 4.97 -21.06
CA ALA A 347 -14.53 3.67 -20.36
C ALA A 347 -14.62 3.78 -18.82
N LEU A 348 -14.24 4.92 -18.24
CA LEU A 348 -14.27 5.17 -16.81
C LEU A 348 -15.63 5.72 -16.32
N THR A 349 -16.34 6.51 -17.13
CA THR A 349 -17.64 7.11 -16.78
C THR A 349 -18.81 6.20 -17.12
N GLU A 350 -18.94 5.81 -18.38
CA GLU A 350 -20.10 5.10 -18.93
C GLU A 350 -19.62 3.88 -19.72
N PRO A 351 -19.75 2.65 -19.19
CA PRO A 351 -19.46 1.47 -19.97
C PRO A 351 -20.54 1.28 -21.03
N ASP A 352 -20.40 1.97 -22.16
CA ASP A 352 -21.27 1.83 -23.32
C ASP A 352 -21.25 0.36 -23.79
N VAL A 353 -22.33 -0.09 -24.43
CA VAL A 353 -22.46 -1.45 -24.97
C VAL A 353 -21.35 -1.74 -25.99
N GLY A 354 -20.81 -0.72 -26.66
CA GLY A 354 -19.62 -0.82 -27.51
C GLY A 354 -18.31 -1.05 -26.73
N SER A 355 -18.19 -0.55 -25.50
CA SER A 355 -17.07 -0.78 -24.58
C SER A 355 -17.04 -2.22 -24.04
N VAL A 356 -18.19 -2.90 -24.07
CA VAL A 356 -18.29 -4.35 -23.76
C VAL A 356 -17.39 -5.17 -24.68
N MET A 357 -17.12 -4.74 -25.92
CA MET A 357 -16.17 -5.44 -26.78
C MET A 357 -14.74 -5.42 -26.22
N LEU A 358 -14.24 -4.30 -25.69
CA LEU A 358 -12.93 -4.27 -25.02
C LEU A 358 -12.90 -5.17 -23.78
N ARG A 359 -14.00 -5.21 -23.01
CA ARG A 359 -14.14 -6.11 -21.85
C ARG A 359 -14.18 -7.58 -22.23
N THR A 360 -14.86 -7.94 -23.33
CA THR A 360 -14.89 -9.33 -23.81
C THR A 360 -13.51 -9.83 -24.29
N TRP A 361 -12.59 -8.91 -24.60
CA TRP A 361 -11.25 -9.26 -25.08
C TRP A 361 -10.29 -9.45 -23.90
N GLN A 362 -10.51 -8.73 -22.81
CA GLN A 362 -9.93 -9.04 -21.50
C GLN A 362 -10.75 -10.12 -20.83
N ARG A 363 -10.55 -11.39 -21.23
CA ARG A 363 -10.87 -12.47 -20.29
C ARG A 363 -10.11 -12.15 -19.01
N ALA A 364 -10.83 -12.00 -17.90
CA ALA A 364 -10.21 -11.87 -16.60
C ALA A 364 -9.17 -12.98 -16.47
N PRO A 365 -7.92 -12.67 -16.09
CA PRO A 365 -6.90 -13.66 -15.87
C PRO A 365 -7.45 -14.80 -15.02
N THR A 366 -7.25 -16.04 -15.45
CA THR A 366 -7.70 -17.19 -14.67
C THR A 366 -7.13 -17.12 -13.25
N GLU A 367 -7.86 -17.62 -12.24
CA GLU A 367 -7.40 -17.60 -10.86
C GLU A 367 -6.02 -18.27 -10.71
N ALA A 368 -5.79 -19.37 -11.43
CA ALA A 368 -4.50 -20.05 -11.51
C ALA A 368 -3.37 -19.12 -12.00
N LEU A 369 -3.64 -18.31 -13.04
CA LEU A 369 -2.67 -17.34 -13.55
C LEU A 369 -2.39 -16.22 -12.54
N GLN A 370 -3.44 -15.69 -11.90
CA GLN A 370 -3.29 -14.65 -10.88
C GLN A 370 -2.48 -15.15 -9.67
N ASN A 371 -2.75 -16.37 -9.22
CA ASN A 371 -2.02 -17.00 -8.13
C ASN A 371 -0.57 -17.30 -8.51
N GLY A 372 -0.36 -17.85 -9.71
CA GLY A 372 0.99 -18.12 -10.24
C GLY A 372 1.83 -16.86 -10.37
N TYR A 373 1.27 -15.79 -10.93
CA TYR A 373 1.95 -14.49 -11.04
C TYR A 373 2.29 -13.90 -9.67
N ARG A 374 1.34 -13.91 -8.73
CA ARG A 374 1.56 -13.41 -7.36
C ARG A 374 2.68 -14.14 -6.65
N LYS A 375 2.68 -15.49 -6.70
CA LYS A 375 3.74 -16.31 -6.08
C LYS A 375 5.12 -16.02 -6.68
N LEU A 376 5.20 -15.70 -7.98
CA LEU A 376 6.46 -15.30 -8.61
C LEU A 376 6.95 -13.93 -8.11
N GLU A 377 6.04 -12.98 -7.88
CA GLU A 377 6.39 -11.70 -7.27
C GLU A 377 6.82 -11.87 -5.81
N ASP A 378 6.07 -12.63 -5.01
CA ASP A 378 6.40 -12.93 -3.61
C ASP A 378 7.79 -13.58 -3.52
N PHE A 379 8.08 -14.55 -4.39
CA PHE A 379 9.39 -15.18 -4.50
C PHE A 379 10.49 -14.16 -4.85
N ALA A 380 10.27 -13.28 -5.82
CA ALA A 380 11.27 -12.31 -6.21
C ALA A 380 11.56 -11.28 -5.10
N GLN A 381 10.52 -10.87 -4.36
CA GLN A 381 10.66 -10.01 -3.19
C GLN A 381 11.47 -10.72 -2.10
N LEU A 382 11.16 -11.99 -1.80
CA LEU A 382 11.91 -12.80 -0.85
C LEU A 382 13.40 -12.88 -1.23
N VAL A 383 13.71 -13.17 -2.50
CA VAL A 383 15.10 -13.22 -2.97
C VAL A 383 15.79 -11.87 -2.72
N LYS A 384 15.18 -10.75 -3.12
CA LYS A 384 15.76 -9.41 -2.95
C LYS A 384 16.03 -9.05 -1.48
N ILE A 385 15.14 -9.43 -0.57
CA ILE A 385 15.30 -9.21 0.88
C ILE A 385 16.47 -10.04 1.43
N GLN A 386 16.66 -11.26 0.95
CA GLN A 386 17.65 -12.19 1.45
C GLN A 386 19.05 -12.01 0.84
N VAL A 387 19.17 -11.38 -0.33
CA VAL A 387 20.46 -11.15 -1.01
C VAL A 387 21.55 -10.56 -0.09
N PRO A 388 21.29 -9.52 0.73
CA PRO A 388 22.31 -8.97 1.62
C PRO A 388 22.88 -9.99 2.62
N SER A 389 22.08 -10.96 3.06
CA SER A 389 22.48 -11.98 4.02
C SER A 389 23.03 -13.25 3.36
N HIS A 390 22.73 -13.48 2.08
CA HIS A 390 23.07 -14.71 1.37
C HIS A 390 23.58 -14.40 -0.06
N PRO A 391 24.86 -14.01 -0.20
CA PRO A 391 25.43 -13.60 -1.48
C PRO A 391 25.30 -14.66 -2.58
N TRP A 392 25.34 -15.95 -2.22
CA TRP A 392 25.19 -17.05 -3.17
C TRP A 392 23.83 -17.06 -3.89
N MET A 393 22.74 -16.65 -3.21
CA MET A 393 21.41 -16.55 -3.82
C MET A 393 21.36 -15.46 -4.90
N SER A 394 22.16 -14.40 -4.74
CA SER A 394 22.23 -13.31 -5.71
C SER A 394 22.77 -13.74 -7.07
N GLY A 395 23.67 -14.73 -7.09
CA GLY A 395 24.24 -15.26 -8.34
C GLY A 395 23.26 -16.12 -9.13
N ILE A 396 22.49 -16.96 -8.45
CA ILE A 396 21.57 -17.94 -9.07
C ILE A 396 20.37 -17.25 -9.69
N PHE A 397 19.83 -16.28 -8.95
CA PHE A 397 18.65 -15.51 -9.31
C PHE A 397 19.02 -14.10 -9.77
N GLN A 398 20.21 -13.94 -10.34
CA GLN A 398 20.61 -12.65 -10.93
C GLN A 398 19.65 -12.28 -12.07
N ASN A 399 19.24 -11.01 -12.11
CA ASN A 399 18.30 -10.46 -13.10
C ASN A 399 16.91 -11.15 -13.15
N LEU A 400 16.33 -11.44 -11.98
CA LEU A 400 14.91 -11.84 -11.88
C LEU A 400 13.93 -10.88 -12.59
N ASP A 401 14.37 -9.65 -12.88
CA ASP A 401 13.66 -8.68 -13.72
C ASP A 401 13.15 -9.28 -15.04
N ARG A 402 13.94 -10.12 -15.73
CA ARG A 402 13.54 -10.73 -17.00
C ARG A 402 12.38 -11.73 -16.80
N PRO A 403 12.49 -12.77 -15.95
CA PRO A 403 11.36 -13.64 -15.62
C PRO A 403 10.11 -12.87 -15.18
N LEU A 404 10.26 -11.86 -14.31
CA LEU A 404 9.13 -11.05 -13.85
C LEU A 404 8.48 -10.26 -14.98
N HIS A 405 9.27 -9.71 -15.90
CA HIS A 405 8.75 -9.05 -17.09
C HIS A 405 7.96 -10.02 -17.97
N LEU A 406 8.51 -11.20 -18.25
CA LEU A 406 7.80 -12.24 -19.02
C LEU A 406 6.53 -12.69 -18.30
N ALA A 407 6.54 -12.77 -16.97
CA ALA A 407 5.37 -13.08 -16.17
C ALA A 407 4.29 -11.98 -16.31
N ARG A 408 4.65 -10.69 -16.34
CA ARG A 408 3.72 -9.58 -16.61
C ARG A 408 3.12 -9.68 -18.00
N VAL A 409 3.94 -9.92 -19.03
CA VAL A 409 3.46 -10.09 -20.41
C VAL A 409 2.52 -11.29 -20.52
N ALA A 410 2.89 -12.43 -19.90
CA ALA A 410 2.06 -13.62 -19.83
C ALA A 410 0.73 -13.36 -19.12
N TYR A 411 0.76 -12.56 -18.04
CA TYR A 411 -0.44 -12.15 -17.32
C TYR A 411 -1.40 -11.37 -18.23
N GLU A 412 -0.91 -10.39 -19.01
CA GLU A 412 -1.76 -9.66 -19.98
C GLU A 412 -2.33 -10.56 -21.08
N ARG A 413 -1.56 -11.57 -21.49
CA ARG A 413 -1.92 -12.50 -22.57
C ARG A 413 -2.77 -13.69 -22.09
N ASN A 414 -3.03 -13.78 -20.78
CA ASN A 414 -3.63 -14.94 -20.14
C ASN A 414 -2.90 -16.26 -20.47
N ASP A 415 -1.56 -16.21 -20.50
CA ASP A 415 -0.68 -17.32 -20.89
C ASP A 415 -0.13 -18.07 -19.66
N LEU A 416 -0.91 -19.05 -19.19
CA LEU A 416 -0.53 -19.90 -18.07
C LEU A 416 0.69 -20.78 -18.39
N LYS A 417 0.90 -21.12 -19.67
CA LYS A 417 2.03 -21.96 -20.08
C LYS A 417 3.35 -21.22 -19.83
N MET A 418 3.43 -19.93 -20.17
CA MET A 418 4.61 -19.13 -19.89
C MET A 418 4.88 -18.99 -18.38
N ILE A 419 3.85 -18.79 -17.55
CA ILE A 419 4.01 -18.76 -16.08
C ILE A 419 4.58 -20.08 -15.56
N ASN A 420 4.09 -21.22 -16.05
CA ASN A 420 4.62 -22.54 -15.68
C ASN A 420 6.07 -22.72 -16.15
N SER A 421 6.41 -22.28 -17.36
CA SER A 421 7.80 -22.31 -17.86
C SER A 421 8.74 -21.49 -16.97
N ILE A 422 8.30 -20.32 -16.49
CA ILE A 422 9.07 -19.50 -15.55
C ILE A 422 9.28 -20.23 -14.22
N GLN A 423 8.23 -20.87 -13.68
CA GLN A 423 8.35 -21.66 -12.46
C GLN A 423 9.33 -22.83 -12.61
N GLU A 424 9.27 -23.57 -13.72
CA GLU A 424 10.20 -24.67 -13.98
C GLU A 424 11.64 -24.18 -14.14
N ALA A 425 11.86 -23.02 -14.80
CA ALA A 425 13.18 -22.40 -14.89
C ALA A 425 13.75 -22.04 -13.49
N ILE A 426 12.93 -21.45 -12.63
CA ILE A 426 13.32 -21.12 -11.24
C ILE A 426 13.66 -22.39 -10.45
N LYS A 427 12.81 -23.43 -10.53
CA LYS A 427 13.05 -24.73 -9.88
C LYS A 427 14.35 -25.37 -10.35
N LEU A 428 14.58 -25.43 -11.66
CA LEU A 428 15.78 -26.01 -12.24
C LEU A 428 17.05 -25.31 -11.74
N ARG A 429 17.03 -23.97 -11.69
CA ARG A 429 18.13 -23.18 -11.14
C ARG A 429 18.36 -23.43 -9.66
N TRP A 430 17.30 -23.47 -8.87
CA TRP A 430 17.37 -23.75 -7.44
C TRP A 430 17.98 -25.13 -7.16
N VAL A 431 17.48 -26.17 -7.86
CA VAL A 431 17.99 -27.54 -7.71
C VAL A 431 19.46 -27.62 -8.06
N ASN A 432 19.87 -27.04 -9.21
CA ASN A 432 21.26 -27.08 -9.63
C ASN A 432 22.18 -26.29 -8.72
N ALA A 433 21.73 -25.14 -8.24
CA ALA A 433 22.46 -24.37 -7.24
C ALA A 433 22.66 -25.15 -5.94
N ASN A 434 21.61 -25.82 -5.45
CA ASN A 434 21.70 -26.61 -4.23
C ASN A 434 22.65 -27.80 -4.40
N ARG A 435 22.58 -28.51 -5.54
CA ARG A 435 23.50 -29.60 -5.87
C ARG A 435 24.95 -29.12 -5.99
N GLN A 436 25.17 -27.97 -6.63
CA GLN A 436 26.52 -27.38 -6.73
C GLN A 436 27.04 -26.98 -5.34
N ARG A 437 26.18 -26.40 -4.49
CA ARG A 437 26.54 -26.07 -3.10
C ARG A 437 26.85 -27.33 -2.28
N GLN A 438 26.05 -28.38 -2.39
CA GLN A 438 26.32 -29.67 -1.75
C GLN A 438 27.66 -30.24 -2.20
N LYS A 439 27.98 -30.20 -3.50
CA LYS A 439 29.29 -30.61 -4.01
C LYS A 439 30.45 -29.77 -3.45
N SER A 440 30.26 -28.45 -3.32
CA SER A 440 31.29 -27.58 -2.71
C SER A 440 31.46 -27.86 -1.20
N LEU A 441 30.37 -28.11 -0.49
CA LEU A 441 30.41 -28.50 0.93
C LEU A 441 31.06 -29.86 1.11
N GLN A 442 30.73 -30.83 0.24
CA GLN A 442 31.37 -32.15 0.20
C GLN A 442 32.88 -32.03 -0.03
N ALA A 443 33.32 -31.26 -1.03
CA ALA A 443 34.74 -31.04 -1.28
C ALA A 443 35.48 -30.38 -0.09
N MET A 444 34.82 -29.45 0.62
CA MET A 444 35.40 -28.87 1.85
C MET A 444 35.43 -29.88 3.01
N ALA A 445 34.37 -30.67 3.17
CA ALA A 445 34.28 -31.71 4.19
C ALA A 445 35.32 -32.81 3.95
N ASP A 446 35.50 -33.24 2.71
CA ASP A 446 36.55 -34.17 2.30
C ASP A 446 37.93 -33.57 2.58
N SER A 447 38.15 -32.29 2.22
CA SER A 447 39.41 -31.60 2.53
C SER A 447 39.68 -31.50 4.04
N ILE A 448 38.65 -31.24 4.87
CA ILE A 448 38.78 -31.22 6.33
C ILE A 448 39.12 -32.62 6.84
N ASN A 449 38.43 -33.66 6.38
CA ASN A 449 38.73 -35.04 6.76
C ASN A 449 40.17 -35.42 6.41
N THR A 450 40.65 -35.06 5.22
CA THR A 450 42.04 -35.33 4.82
C THR A 450 43.08 -34.60 5.68
N MET A 451 42.73 -33.52 6.39
CA MET A 451 43.64 -32.87 7.35
C MET A 451 43.84 -33.70 8.63
N PHE A 452 42.89 -34.58 8.96
CA PHE A 452 42.95 -35.45 10.13
C PHE A 452 43.32 -36.90 9.78
N GLU A 453 43.29 -37.27 8.50
CA GLU A 453 43.85 -38.52 7.98
C GLU A 453 45.39 -38.52 7.96
N ASP A 454 46.02 -37.78 8.89
CA ASP A 454 47.46 -37.54 8.89
C ASP A 454 48.26 -38.86 8.86
N ASP A 455 49.40 -38.76 8.18
CA ASP A 455 50.31 -39.75 7.62
C ASP A 455 50.90 -40.73 8.67
N THR A 456 50.03 -41.39 9.45
CA THR A 456 50.31 -42.44 10.46
C THR A 456 50.82 -43.73 9.82
N THR A 457 51.39 -43.63 8.62
CA THR A 457 52.40 -44.55 8.11
C THR A 457 53.70 -44.51 8.94
N ILE A 458 53.82 -43.66 9.96
CA ILE A 458 54.69 -43.96 11.12
C ILE A 458 53.89 -44.86 12.07
N LYS A 459 53.83 -46.15 11.74
CA LYS A 459 53.43 -47.21 12.66
C LYS A 459 54.38 -47.20 13.85
N VAL A 460 54.08 -46.43 14.88
CA VAL A 460 54.66 -46.69 16.20
C VAL A 460 53.80 -47.82 16.78
N GLU A 461 54.36 -49.02 16.83
CA GLU A 461 53.75 -50.23 17.40
C GLU A 461 53.56 -50.11 18.92
N ASN A 462 52.80 -49.12 19.38
CA ASN A 462 52.33 -49.05 20.75
C ASN A 462 50.85 -49.46 20.77
N ASP A 463 50.57 -50.64 21.32
CA ASP A 463 49.28 -51.33 21.33
C ASP A 463 48.14 -50.64 22.12
N ASP A 464 48.32 -49.40 22.58
CA ASP A 464 47.37 -48.72 23.49
C ASP A 464 46.91 -47.32 23.01
N ASP A 465 47.16 -46.93 21.75
CA ASP A 465 46.72 -45.61 21.26
C ASP A 465 45.27 -45.64 20.77
N ASP A 466 44.34 -45.24 21.66
CA ASP A 466 42.94 -44.94 21.36
C ASP A 466 42.85 -43.75 20.39
N GLY A 467 43.07 -44.03 19.10
CA GLY A 467 43.04 -43.03 18.04
C GLY A 467 41.80 -42.14 18.15
N LEU A 468 42.03 -40.82 18.20
CA LEU A 468 40.94 -39.86 18.34
C LEU A 468 39.96 -40.00 17.17
N PRO A 469 38.64 -40.06 17.43
CA PRO A 469 37.63 -40.20 16.38
C PRO A 469 37.69 -39.01 15.42
N THR A 470 37.58 -39.30 14.13
CA THR A 470 37.62 -38.27 13.08
C THR A 470 36.39 -37.35 13.17
N PRO A 471 36.45 -36.10 12.65
CA PRO A 471 35.28 -35.22 12.61
C PRO A 471 34.05 -35.86 11.94
N ARG A 472 34.27 -36.71 10.94
CA ARG A 472 33.20 -37.46 10.26
C ARG A 472 32.50 -38.47 11.17
N GLU A 473 33.23 -39.11 12.06
CA GLU A 473 32.67 -40.07 13.04
C GLU A 473 31.93 -39.34 14.17
N LEU A 474 32.43 -38.17 14.57
CA LEU A 474 31.80 -37.35 15.60
C LEU A 474 30.53 -36.64 15.11
N TYR A 475 30.48 -36.24 13.84
CA TYR A 475 29.40 -35.43 13.26
C TYR A 475 28.93 -35.96 11.89
N PRO A 476 28.39 -37.19 11.81
CA PRO A 476 28.08 -37.83 10.53
C PRO A 476 27.05 -37.06 9.69
N ASP A 477 26.13 -36.32 10.31
CA ASP A 477 25.13 -35.49 9.66
C ASP A 477 25.72 -34.28 8.93
N ALA A 478 26.85 -33.75 9.40
CA ALA A 478 27.56 -32.64 8.75
C ALA A 478 28.44 -33.09 7.56
N PHE A 479 28.69 -34.41 7.43
CA PHE A 479 29.58 -34.99 6.42
C PHE A 479 28.86 -35.95 5.44
N GLN A 480 27.54 -36.11 5.57
CA GLN A 480 26.74 -36.92 4.64
C GLN A 480 26.15 -36.03 3.53
N PHE A 481 26.59 -36.25 2.29
CA PHE A 481 26.13 -35.51 1.12
C PHE A 481 25.51 -36.45 0.09
N ASP A 482 24.41 -36.03 -0.54
CA ASP A 482 23.81 -36.79 -1.64
C ASP A 482 24.66 -36.65 -2.93
N GLU A 483 25.00 -37.77 -3.57
CA GLU A 483 25.76 -37.81 -4.83
C GLU A 483 24.91 -37.49 -6.07
N ASN A 484 24.05 -36.47 -5.97
CA ASN A 484 23.20 -36.08 -7.08
C ASN A 484 23.93 -35.14 -8.04
N GLU A 485 24.19 -35.59 -9.26
CA GLU A 485 24.75 -34.72 -10.31
C GLU A 485 23.83 -33.55 -10.65
N PRO A 486 24.34 -32.34 -10.96
CA PRO A 486 23.53 -31.25 -11.48
C PRO A 486 22.71 -31.68 -12.69
N LEU A 487 21.45 -31.25 -12.77
CA LEU A 487 20.62 -31.52 -13.94
C LEU A 487 21.25 -30.86 -15.16
N LYS A 488 21.32 -31.58 -16.28
CA LYS A 488 21.86 -31.08 -17.54
C LYS A 488 21.15 -29.77 -17.92
N GLN A 489 21.87 -28.66 -17.84
CA GLN A 489 21.39 -27.38 -18.36
C GLN A 489 21.83 -27.21 -19.81
N PRO A 490 20.98 -26.65 -20.67
CA PRO A 490 21.34 -26.38 -22.06
C PRO A 490 22.35 -25.23 -22.22
N TYR A 491 22.87 -24.65 -21.14
CA TYR A 491 23.72 -23.45 -21.16
C TYR A 491 24.87 -23.52 -20.15
N ALA A 492 25.97 -22.84 -20.49
CA ALA A 492 27.16 -22.75 -19.65
C ALA A 492 26.93 -21.90 -18.39
N ALA A 493 27.64 -22.21 -17.29
CA ALA A 493 27.56 -21.49 -16.02
C ALA A 493 27.82 -19.96 -16.13
N SER A 494 28.53 -19.53 -17.17
CA SER A 494 28.78 -18.10 -17.47
C SER A 494 27.56 -17.33 -17.97
N GLN A 495 26.45 -18.02 -18.29
CA GLN A 495 25.23 -17.44 -18.87
C GLN A 495 24.05 -17.42 -17.89
N THR A 496 24.28 -17.71 -16.61
CA THR A 496 23.25 -17.76 -15.56
C THR A 496 22.42 -16.48 -15.53
N ASN A 497 23.06 -15.32 -15.69
CA ASN A 497 22.40 -14.02 -15.68
C ASN A 497 21.38 -13.79 -16.83
N MET A 498 21.39 -14.63 -17.88
CA MET A 498 20.61 -14.41 -19.10
C MET A 498 19.24 -15.08 -19.12
N TRP A 499 18.95 -16.10 -18.30
CA TRP A 499 17.67 -16.85 -18.39
C TRP A 499 17.38 -17.39 -19.80
N THR A 500 18.36 -18.06 -20.40
CA THR A 500 18.29 -18.60 -21.78
C THR A 500 17.26 -19.71 -21.94
N GLU A 501 16.89 -20.39 -20.86
CA GLU A 501 15.80 -21.37 -20.83
C GLU A 501 14.42 -20.74 -21.06
N LEU A 502 14.28 -19.42 -20.86
CA LEU A 502 13.04 -18.68 -21.12
C LEU A 502 13.08 -18.02 -22.49
N LYS A 503 12.41 -18.64 -23.46
CA LYS A 503 12.25 -18.09 -24.81
C LYS A 503 11.30 -16.89 -24.80
N THR A 504 11.67 -15.83 -25.51
CA THR A 504 10.88 -14.58 -25.64
C THR A 504 10.16 -14.49 -26.99
N GLU A 505 10.01 -15.61 -27.70
CA GLU A 505 9.41 -15.64 -29.03
C GLU A 505 7.96 -15.14 -28.98
N ASP A 506 7.72 -13.99 -29.65
CA ASP A 506 6.36 -13.52 -29.89
C ASP A 506 5.81 -14.31 -31.08
N ASP A 507 5.02 -15.35 -30.80
CA ASP A 507 4.41 -16.22 -31.82
C ASP A 507 3.45 -15.48 -32.78
N ALA A 508 3.21 -14.19 -32.55
CA ALA A 508 2.39 -13.36 -33.42
C ALA A 508 3.11 -13.07 -34.74
N PRO A 509 2.49 -13.35 -35.90
CA PRO A 509 3.11 -13.08 -37.19
C PRO A 509 3.24 -11.58 -37.44
N LYS A 510 4.28 -11.17 -38.20
CA LYS A 510 4.53 -9.76 -38.52
C LYS A 510 3.43 -9.21 -39.43
N SER A 511 3.17 -7.90 -39.37
CA SER A 511 2.10 -7.27 -40.17
C SER A 511 2.33 -7.34 -41.68
N ASN A 512 3.54 -7.60 -42.13
CA ASN A 512 3.93 -7.65 -43.53
C ASN A 512 3.94 -9.08 -44.12
N GLU A 513 3.70 -10.12 -43.32
CA GLU A 513 3.65 -11.50 -43.83
C GLU A 513 2.34 -11.77 -44.60
N ASP A 514 2.44 -12.59 -45.64
CA ASP A 514 1.30 -12.96 -46.48
C ASP A 514 0.19 -13.65 -45.67
N GLY A 515 -1.05 -13.25 -45.95
CA GLY A 515 -2.25 -13.76 -45.27
C GLY A 515 -2.45 -13.22 -43.84
N VAL A 516 -1.62 -12.28 -43.36
CA VAL A 516 -1.82 -11.62 -42.06
C VAL A 516 -2.80 -10.45 -42.20
N THR A 517 -3.85 -10.46 -41.38
CA THR A 517 -4.75 -9.30 -41.23
C THR A 517 -4.59 -8.71 -39.85
N VAL A 518 -4.43 -7.38 -39.78
CA VAL A 518 -4.31 -6.67 -38.50
C VAL A 518 -5.41 -5.64 -38.36
N LYS A 519 -6.19 -5.72 -37.28
CA LYS A 519 -7.19 -4.73 -36.91
C LYS A 519 -6.81 -4.08 -35.59
N THR A 520 -6.83 -2.74 -35.54
CA THR A 520 -6.51 -1.98 -34.33
C THR A 520 -7.78 -1.47 -33.64
N HIS A 521 -7.94 -1.82 -32.37
CA HIS A 521 -9.08 -1.46 -31.53
C HIS A 521 -8.58 -0.80 -30.24
N GLY A 522 -8.55 0.54 -30.23
CA GLY A 522 -7.97 1.30 -29.11
C GLY A 522 -6.50 0.93 -28.91
N MET A 523 -6.17 0.44 -27.72
CA MET A 523 -4.82 -0.02 -27.37
C MET A 523 -4.51 -1.44 -27.85
N TRP A 524 -5.47 -2.18 -28.38
CA TRP A 524 -5.28 -3.58 -28.79
C TRP A 524 -5.14 -3.73 -30.30
N ARG A 525 -4.27 -4.64 -30.74
CA ARG A 525 -4.19 -5.13 -32.12
C ARG A 525 -4.63 -6.58 -32.14
N LEU A 526 -5.61 -6.87 -33.00
CA LEU A 526 -6.02 -8.22 -33.34
C LEU A 526 -5.32 -8.62 -34.63
N ILE A 527 -4.40 -9.56 -34.53
CA ILE A 527 -3.65 -10.14 -35.64
C ILE A 527 -4.30 -11.48 -35.99
N ARG A 528 -4.53 -11.78 -37.27
CA ARG A 528 -5.08 -13.06 -37.73
C ARG A 528 -4.30 -13.62 -38.91
N LYS A 529 -4.03 -14.92 -38.89
CA LYS A 529 -3.30 -15.68 -39.92
C LYS A 529 -3.70 -17.15 -39.79
N GLY A 530 -4.13 -17.77 -40.89
CA GLY A 530 -4.49 -19.20 -40.92
C GLY A 530 -5.53 -19.60 -39.85
N GLY A 531 -6.56 -18.77 -39.62
CA GLY A 531 -7.61 -19.02 -38.62
C GLY A 531 -7.23 -18.76 -37.15
N LYS A 532 -5.93 -18.63 -36.83
CA LYS A 532 -5.45 -18.25 -35.50
C LYS A 532 -5.59 -16.74 -35.26
N LYS A 533 -5.80 -16.36 -34.01
CA LYS A 533 -5.96 -14.97 -33.56
C LYS A 533 -4.95 -14.68 -32.46
N TRP A 534 -4.25 -13.55 -32.57
CA TRP A 534 -3.36 -13.03 -31.54
C TRP A 534 -3.81 -11.64 -31.12
N TYR A 535 -3.72 -11.37 -29.83
CA TYR A 535 -4.07 -10.08 -29.23
C TYR A 535 -2.79 -9.47 -28.68
N ARG A 536 -2.41 -8.31 -29.23
CA ARG A 536 -1.18 -7.60 -28.85
C ARG A 536 -1.53 -6.21 -28.36
N LEU A 537 -1.02 -5.83 -27.20
CA LEU A 537 -1.09 -4.44 -26.75
C LEU A 537 -0.20 -3.57 -27.64
N THR A 538 -0.69 -2.38 -27.96
CA THR A 538 0.03 -1.40 -28.76
C THR A 538 1.00 -0.68 -27.83
N THR A 539 2.28 -1.04 -27.89
CA THR A 539 3.35 -0.33 -27.20
C THR A 539 4.01 0.67 -28.18
N PRO A 540 4.84 1.61 -27.70
CA PRO A 540 5.65 2.45 -28.59
C PRO A 540 6.48 1.67 -29.61
N ALA A 541 7.06 0.53 -29.22
CA ALA A 541 7.79 -0.36 -30.13
C ALA A 541 6.89 -0.84 -31.29
N VAL A 542 5.63 -1.20 -31.00
CA VAL A 542 4.65 -1.59 -32.02
C VAL A 542 4.31 -0.42 -32.95
N ILE A 543 4.27 0.82 -32.45
CA ILE A 543 4.06 2.02 -33.29
C ILE A 543 5.26 2.29 -34.21
N ARG A 544 6.48 1.96 -33.77
CA ARG A 544 7.69 2.02 -34.61
C ARG A 544 7.65 0.97 -35.71
N GLU A 545 7.29 -0.26 -35.37
CA GLU A 545 7.09 -1.37 -36.33
C GLU A 545 6.08 -0.97 -37.42
N ILE A 546 4.91 -0.43 -37.04
CA ILE A 546 3.89 0.04 -38.00
C ILE A 546 4.42 1.14 -38.93
N ARG A 547 5.25 2.05 -38.42
CA ARG A 547 5.84 3.11 -39.24
C ARG A 547 6.89 2.58 -40.21
N ALA A 548 7.72 1.64 -39.77
CA ALA A 548 8.70 0.97 -40.62
C ALA A 548 7.99 0.20 -41.75
N ASP A 549 6.94 -0.57 -41.43
CA ASP A 549 6.14 -1.31 -42.40
C ASP A 549 5.46 -0.39 -43.43
N LYS A 550 5.04 0.81 -43.01
CA LYS A 550 4.44 1.82 -43.91
C LYS A 550 5.46 2.52 -44.79
N ALA A 551 6.72 2.62 -44.35
CA ALA A 551 7.78 3.24 -45.12
C ALA A 551 8.40 2.27 -46.14
N ALA A 552 8.29 0.96 -45.91
CA ALA A 552 8.76 -0.08 -46.82
C ALA A 552 7.77 -0.41 -47.96
N LYS A 553 6.52 0.07 -47.86
CA LYS A 553 5.49 0.00 -48.90
C LYS A 553 5.44 1.31 -49.66
#